data_AF-A0A6N1ALU8-F1
#
_entry.id   AF-A0A6N1ALU8-F1
#
_cell.length_a   1.000
_cell.length_b   1.000
_cell.length_c   1.000
_cell.angle_alpha   90.00
_cell.angle_beta   90.00
_cell.angle_gamma   90.00
#
_symmetry.space_group_name_H-M   'P 1'
#
loop_
_entity.id
_entity.type
_entity.pdbx_description
1 polymer ?
#
loop_
_entity_poly.entity_id
_entity_poly.type
_entity_poly.pdbx_seq_one_letter_code
_entity_poly.pdbx_strand_id
1 'polypeptide(L)'
;MDIGSAIGPGTTATPYRPQASALDGALDGLQDAQARTDAASEQIAAGNLDPAVVLDLTSAQVDFAANAKVLQATQENSRRLLDMLA
;
A
#
# COMPACT_ATOMS: atom_id res chain seq x y z
N MET A 1 -53.14 3.86 2.85
CA MET A 1 -52.12 3.39 1.91
C MET A 1 -51.61 4.64 1.21
N ASP A 2 -50.55 5.21 1.75
CA ASP A 2 -49.90 6.43 1.27
C ASP A 2 -48.40 6.16 1.38
N ILE A 3 -47.74 5.91 0.26
CA ILE A 3 -46.30 5.66 0.19
C ILE A 3 -45.66 7.01 -0.09
N GLY A 4 -45.45 7.77 0.98
CA GLY A 4 -44.74 9.03 0.99
C GLY A 4 -43.27 8.83 0.67
N SER A 5 -42.91 9.25 -0.54
CA SER A 5 -41.69 9.99 -0.91
C SER A 5 -40.61 10.15 0.18
N ALA A 6 -39.53 9.37 0.07
CA ALA A 6 -38.22 9.73 0.62
C ALA A 6 -37.10 9.12 -0.25
N ILE A 7 -37.08 9.46 -1.54
CA ILE A 7 -35.84 9.37 -2.33
C ILE A 7 -35.01 10.60 -1.94
N GLY A 8 -34.18 10.45 -0.91
CA GLY A 8 -33.18 11.45 -0.54
C GLY A 8 -31.96 11.36 -1.46
N PRO A 9 -31.46 12.48 -2.00
CA PRO A 9 -30.24 12.50 -2.80
C PRO A 9 -29.04 12.50 -1.84
N GLY A 10 -28.13 11.57 -2.02
CA GLY A 10 -26.90 11.54 -1.23
C GLY A 10 -26.51 10.14 -0.81
N THR A 11 -26.24 9.28 -1.78
CA THR A 11 -25.15 8.31 -1.60
C THR A 11 -23.89 9.13 -1.31
N THR A 12 -23.66 9.46 -0.03
CA THR A 12 -22.30 9.67 0.44
C THR A 12 -21.67 8.29 0.32
N ALA A 13 -21.12 8.00 -0.85
CA ALA A 13 -20.06 7.03 -0.99
C ALA A 13 -18.97 7.53 -0.04
N THR A 14 -19.01 7.08 1.22
CA THR A 14 -17.86 7.19 2.09
C THR A 14 -16.73 6.53 1.30
N PRO A 15 -15.70 7.29 0.88
CA PRO A 15 -14.60 6.67 0.17
C PRO A 15 -14.10 5.56 1.07
N TYR A 16 -13.94 4.38 0.50
CA TYR A 16 -13.55 3.15 1.14
C TYR A 16 -12.36 3.41 2.10
N ARG A 17 -12.69 3.66 3.37
CA ARG A 17 -11.74 4.07 4.42
C ARG A 17 -10.58 3.08 4.61
N PRO A 18 -10.77 1.75 4.41
CA PRO A 18 -9.68 0.80 4.51
C PRO A 18 -8.61 0.93 3.40
N GLN A 19 -8.95 1.44 2.22
CA GLN A 19 -8.02 1.57 1.09
C GLN A 19 -7.10 2.77 1.27
N ALA A 20 -7.63 3.89 1.75
CA ALA A 20 -6.82 5.07 2.05
C ALA A 20 -5.78 4.77 3.15
N SER A 21 -6.20 4.09 4.22
CA SER A 21 -5.28 3.68 5.29
C SER A 21 -4.26 2.61 4.85
N ALA A 22 -4.67 1.66 4.01
CA ALA A 22 -3.74 0.67 3.46
C ALA A 22 -2.74 1.30 2.48
N LEU A 23 -3.15 2.30 1.70
CA LEU A 23 -2.28 3.04 0.80
C LEU A 23 -1.24 3.86 1.59
N ASP A 24 -1.67 4.58 2.61
CA ASP A 24 -0.78 5.36 3.48
C ASP A 24 0.25 4.47 4.17
N GLY A 25 -0.19 3.36 4.76
CA GLY A 25 0.70 2.36 5.35
C GLY A 25 1.65 1.71 4.34
N ALA A 26 1.20 1.51 3.09
CA ALA A 26 2.07 0.99 2.04
C ALA A 26 3.14 2.02 1.61
N LEU A 27 2.83 3.31 1.59
CA LEU A 27 3.81 4.35 1.26
C LEU A 27 4.86 4.51 2.36
N ASP A 28 4.44 4.41 3.63
CA ASP A 28 5.36 4.40 4.77
C ASP A 28 6.26 3.14 4.73
N GLY A 29 5.66 1.97 4.54
CA GLY A 29 6.39 0.70 4.44
C GLY A 29 7.36 0.63 3.25
N LEU A 30 7.06 1.31 2.13
CA LEU A 30 8.01 1.45 1.01
C LEU A 30 9.23 2.29 1.40
N GLN A 31 9.03 3.39 2.13
CA GLN A 31 10.12 4.26 2.57
C GLN A 31 11.01 3.58 3.61
N ASP A 32 10.42 2.88 4.57
CA ASP A 32 11.16 2.09 5.56
C ASP A 32 11.98 0.97 4.89
N ALA A 33 11.36 0.21 4.00
CA ALA A 33 12.03 -0.86 3.27
C ALA A 33 13.19 -0.34 2.40
N GLN A 34 13.05 0.84 1.80
CA GLN A 34 14.11 1.52 1.06
C GLN A 34 15.29 1.87 2.00
N ALA A 35 15.02 2.52 3.13
CA ALA A 35 16.04 2.91 4.10
C ALA A 35 16.80 1.70 4.67
N ARG A 36 16.09 0.61 4.96
CA ARG A 36 16.69 -0.66 5.43
C ARG A 36 17.55 -1.33 4.35
N THR A 37 17.10 -1.28 3.09
CA THR A 37 17.87 -1.77 1.94
C THR A 37 19.19 -1.02 1.80
N ASP A 38 19.14 0.31 1.87
CA ASP A 38 20.33 1.17 1.74
C ASP A 38 21.33 0.89 2.88
N ALA A 39 20.84 0.86 4.13
CA ALA A 39 21.67 0.60 5.31
C ALA A 39 22.31 -0.80 5.30
N ALA A 40 21.55 -1.85 4.95
CA ALA A 40 22.08 -3.20 4.90
C ALA A 40 23.06 -3.38 3.71
N SER A 41 22.79 -2.73 2.58
CA SER A 41 23.69 -2.76 1.41
C SER A 41 25.03 -2.08 1.70
N GLU A 42 25.03 -0.96 2.43
CA GLU A 42 26.26 -0.29 2.86
C GLU A 42 27.10 -1.19 3.77
N GLN A 43 26.48 -1.89 4.71
CA GLN A 43 27.16 -2.84 5.58
C GLN A 43 27.77 -4.02 4.80
N ILE A 44 27.02 -4.59 3.86
CA ILE A 44 27.51 -5.67 2.98
C ILE A 44 28.69 -5.18 2.14
N ALA A 45 28.60 -3.97 1.57
CA ALA A 45 29.67 -3.36 0.79
C ALA A 45 30.93 -3.09 1.64
N ALA A 46 30.76 -2.77 2.92
CA ALA A 46 31.85 -2.64 3.89
C ALA A 46 32.44 -4.00 4.34
N GLY A 47 31.90 -5.13 3.84
CA GLY A 47 32.35 -6.48 4.16
C GLY A 47 31.74 -7.08 5.42
N ASN A 48 30.74 -6.42 6.02
CA ASN A 48 29.98 -7.00 7.12
C ASN A 48 28.95 -8.01 6.58
N LEU A 49 29.32 -9.29 6.64
CA LEU A 49 28.50 -10.41 6.17
C LEU A 49 27.84 -11.17 7.33
N ASP A 50 27.54 -10.49 8.43
CA ASP A 50 26.73 -11.06 9.50
C ASP A 50 25.39 -11.57 8.91
N PRO A 51 24.97 -12.83 9.21
CA PRO A 51 23.71 -13.37 8.71
C PRO A 51 22.48 -12.50 9.00
N ALA A 52 22.47 -11.75 10.11
CA ALA A 52 21.41 -10.81 10.43
C ALA A 52 21.31 -9.68 9.40
N VAL A 53 22.43 -9.15 8.92
CA VAL A 53 22.47 -8.07 7.91
C VAL A 53 21.94 -8.58 6.56
N VAL A 54 22.32 -9.80 6.17
CA VAL A 54 21.84 -10.41 4.92
C VAL A 54 20.34 -10.70 4.98
N LEU A 55 19.85 -11.17 6.12
CA LEU A 55 18.42 -11.38 6.37
C LEU A 55 17.65 -10.05 6.43
N ASP A 56 18.23 -9.00 7.01
CA ASP A 56 17.65 -7.66 7.02
C ASP A 56 17.50 -7.10 5.61
N LEU A 57 18.51 -7.24 4.74
CA LEU A 57 18.41 -6.85 3.33
C LEU A 57 17.29 -7.62 2.62
N THR A 58 17.25 -8.94 2.81
CA THR A 58 16.26 -9.80 2.15
C THR A 58 14.84 -9.50 2.63
N SER A 59 14.65 -9.30 3.93
CA SER A 59 13.35 -8.96 4.51
C SER A 59 12.89 -7.58 4.05
N ALA A 60 13.78 -6.58 3.98
CA ALA A 60 13.47 -5.27 3.41
C ALA A 60 13.00 -5.36 1.95
N GLN A 61 13.63 -6.20 1.12
CA GLN A 61 13.18 -6.42 -0.26
C GLN A 61 11.79 -7.07 -0.33
N VAL A 62 11.49 -8.03 0.57
CA VAL A 62 10.16 -8.64 0.67
C VAL A 62 9.11 -7.60 1.09
N ASP A 63 9.42 -6.78 2.08
CA ASP A 63 8.54 -5.72 2.58
C ASP A 63 8.26 -4.69 1.48
N PHE A 64 9.29 -4.27 0.73
CA PHE A 64 9.13 -3.38 -0.43
C PHE A 64 8.16 -3.98 -1.46
N ALA A 65 8.37 -5.25 -1.83
CA ALA A 65 7.52 -5.93 -2.81
C ALA A 65 6.07 -6.08 -2.32
N ALA A 66 5.86 -6.35 -1.03
CA ALA A 66 4.54 -6.44 -0.43
C ALA A 66 3.80 -5.10 -0.49
N ASN A 67 4.46 -4.02 -0.07
CA ASN A 67 3.87 -2.67 -0.10
C ASN A 67 3.61 -2.18 -1.52
N ALA A 68 4.51 -2.48 -2.47
CA ALA A 68 4.30 -2.17 -3.90
C ALA A 68 3.05 -2.86 -4.47
N LYS A 69 2.73 -4.09 -4.03
CA LYS A 69 1.50 -4.78 -4.43
C LYS A 69 0.24 -4.10 -3.91
N VAL A 70 0.26 -3.54 -2.70
CA VAL A 70 -0.87 -2.77 -2.16
C VAL A 70 -1.13 -1.53 -3.03
N LEU A 71 -0.07 -0.84 -3.44
CA LEU A 71 -0.17 0.30 -4.35
C LEU A 71 -0.74 -0.10 -5.72
N GLN A 72 -0.28 -1.22 -6.29
CA GLN A 72 -0.81 -1.74 -7.56
C GLN A 72 -2.30 -2.13 -7.45
N ALA A 73 -2.67 -2.84 -6.39
CA ALA A 73 -4.05 -3.24 -6.14
C ALA A 73 -4.97 -2.01 -5.98
N THR A 74 -4.48 -0.95 -5.33
CA THR A 74 -5.21 0.30 -5.19
C THR A 74 -5.47 0.96 -6.55
N GLN A 75 -4.46 1.06 -7.41
CA GLN A 75 -4.60 1.62 -8.76
C GLN A 75 -5.56 0.80 -9.64
N GLU A 76 -5.45 -0.52 -9.58
CA GLU A 76 -6.34 -1.43 -10.31
C GLU A 76 -7.80 -1.27 -9.86
N ASN A 77 -8.03 -1.16 -8.55
CA ASN A 77 -9.38 -0.94 -8.03
C ASN A 77 -9.93 0.43 -8.47
N SER A 78 -9.10 1.49 -8.44
CA SER A 78 -9.50 2.80 -8.95
C SER A 78 -9.88 2.76 -10.43
N ARG A 79 -9.13 2.05 -11.27
CA ARG A 79 -9.49 1.87 -12.70
C ARG A 79 -10.83 1.18 -12.87
N ARG A 80 -11.05 0.06 -12.18
CA ARG A 80 -12.32 -0.67 -12.26
C ARG A 80 -13.52 0.18 -11.87
N LEU A 81 -13.36 1.00 -10.82
CA LEU A 81 -14.40 1.94 -10.41
C LEU A 81 -14.67 2.98 -11.49
N LEU A 82 -13.63 3.56 -12.11
CA LEU A 82 -13.80 4.52 -13.21
C LEU A 82 -14.48 3.87 -14.43
N ASP A 83 -14.11 2.64 -14.78
CA ASP A 83 -14.70 1.91 -15.91
C ASP A 83 -16.18 1.58 -15.68
N MET A 84 -16.61 1.34 -14.43
CA MET A 84 -18.03 1.13 -14.10
C MET A 84 -18.87 2.42 -14.19
N LEU A 85 -18.25 3.59 -14.14
CA LEU A 85 -18.93 4.89 -14.26
C LEU A 85 -19.06 5.36 -15.72
N ALA A 86 -18.31 4.76 -16.65
CA ALA A 86 -18.29 5.11 -18.07
C ALA A 86 -19.38 4.35 -18.87
#